data_AF-A0A3L9L7L7-F1
#
_entry.id   AF-A0A3L9L7L7-F1
#
_cell.length_a   1.000
_cell.length_b   1.000
_cell.length_c   1.000
_cell.angle_alpha   90.00
_cell.angle_beta   90.00
_cell.angle_gamma   90.00
#
_symmetry.space_group_name_H-M   'P 1'
#
loop_
_entity.id
_entity.type
_entity.pdbx_description
1 polymer ?
#
loop_
_entity_poly.entity_id
_entity_poly.type
_entity_poly.pdbx_seq_one_letter_code
_entity_poly.pdbx_strand_id
1 'polypeptide(L)'
;MTFPPSTPLETSAQPPVTGSGTGGHGAVGPRAARAARGGGRATSSPGPRRRLAAGAAALSGVLALTGCGSTVTVEGAPHATDPACASVMLAMPADVSDLEQRETSSQGTTAYGDPSAMIVRCGVEPPGPTTNPCTSVNGVDWLISEVPDEKNQWRAVTYGRSPATEVLFDGDRVPSSTALVDAGSAVQNVPQTGKCQSVKDTLEQQGQS
;
A
#
# COMPACT_ATOMS: atom_id res chain seq x y z
N MET A 1 10.40 -35.66 -39.80
CA MET A 1 9.63 -35.71 -38.54
C MET A 1 9.00 -34.33 -38.37
N THR A 2 7.70 -34.23 -38.61
CA THR A 2 6.94 -32.97 -38.72
C THR A 2 6.40 -32.57 -37.36
N PHE A 3 6.71 -31.36 -36.90
CA PHE A 3 6.15 -30.75 -35.69
C PHE A 3 4.75 -30.15 -35.99
N PRO A 4 3.75 -30.34 -35.11
CA PRO A 4 2.46 -29.65 -35.24
C PRO A 4 2.55 -28.18 -34.78
N PRO A 5 1.70 -27.27 -35.31
CA PRO A 5 1.64 -25.88 -34.87
C PRO A 5 0.86 -25.70 -33.56
N SER A 6 1.36 -24.80 -32.72
CA SER A 6 0.82 -24.42 -31.40
C SER A 6 -0.48 -23.65 -31.50
N THR A 7 -1.45 -24.01 -30.66
CA THR A 7 -2.74 -23.31 -30.46
C THR A 7 -2.56 -22.08 -29.57
N PRO A 8 -3.15 -20.91 -29.88
CA PRO A 8 -3.18 -19.78 -28.96
C PRO A 8 -4.24 -19.98 -27.86
N LEU A 9 -3.86 -19.72 -26.60
CA LEU A 9 -4.79 -19.66 -25.47
C LEU A 9 -5.63 -18.38 -25.56
N GLU A 10 -6.94 -18.59 -25.54
CA GLU A 10 -8.00 -17.59 -25.64
C GLU A 10 -8.01 -16.63 -24.44
N THR A 11 -8.06 -15.34 -24.72
CA THR A 11 -8.25 -14.28 -23.73
C THR A 11 -9.72 -14.21 -23.33
N SER A 12 -10.05 -14.58 -22.09
CA SER A 12 -11.41 -14.44 -21.55
C SER A 12 -11.63 -12.99 -21.11
N ALA A 13 -12.31 -12.22 -21.97
CA ALA A 13 -12.87 -10.91 -21.63
C ALA A 13 -14.11 -11.07 -20.72
N GLN A 14 -14.12 -10.42 -19.57
CA GLN A 14 -15.27 -10.34 -18.68
C GLN A 14 -16.23 -9.21 -19.12
N PRO A 15 -17.55 -9.38 -19.02
CA PRO A 15 -18.53 -8.35 -19.37
C PRO A 15 -18.69 -7.29 -18.27
N PRO A 16 -19.19 -6.08 -18.60
CA PRO A 16 -19.43 -5.02 -17.62
C PRO A 16 -20.72 -5.28 -16.82
N VAL A 17 -20.64 -5.05 -15.50
CA VAL A 17 -21.80 -5.06 -14.59
C VAL A 17 -22.49 -3.69 -14.60
N THR A 18 -23.72 -3.64 -15.06
CA THR A 18 -24.63 -2.49 -14.95
C THR A 18 -25.56 -2.70 -13.76
N GLY A 19 -25.50 -1.81 -12.76
CA GLY A 19 -26.40 -1.82 -11.60
C GLY A 19 -27.29 -0.57 -11.59
N SER A 20 -28.49 -0.70 -12.16
CA SER A 20 -29.59 0.28 -12.04
C SER A 20 -30.66 -0.31 -11.12
N GLY A 21 -30.96 0.37 -10.01
CA GLY A 21 -32.00 -0.04 -9.06
C GLY A 21 -32.83 1.16 -8.59
N THR A 22 -33.92 1.44 -9.28
CA THR A 22 -34.97 2.41 -8.93
C THR A 22 -36.24 1.69 -8.45
N GLY A 23 -36.89 2.25 -7.43
CA GLY A 23 -38.27 1.92 -7.00
C GLY A 23 -38.33 1.64 -5.49
N GLY A 24 -39.24 2.18 -4.66
CA GLY A 24 -40.45 2.94 -4.90
C GLY A 24 -41.57 2.45 -3.97
N HIS A 25 -42.11 3.36 -3.15
CA HIS A 25 -43.49 3.41 -2.63
C HIS A 25 -43.87 2.58 -1.38
N GLY A 26 -44.35 3.30 -0.37
CA GLY A 26 -45.16 2.79 0.75
C GLY A 26 -45.84 3.96 1.45
N ALA A 27 -47.17 4.01 1.37
CA ALA A 27 -48.01 5.15 1.69
C ALA A 27 -48.75 5.01 3.05
N VAL A 28 -49.46 6.09 3.41
CA VAL A 28 -50.79 6.16 4.08
C VAL A 28 -50.85 6.71 5.54
N GLY A 29 -51.24 8.00 5.63
CA GLY A 29 -52.39 8.54 6.40
C GLY A 29 -52.23 8.82 7.92
N PRO A 30 -53.19 9.55 8.57
CA PRO A 30 -54.40 10.19 8.04
C PRO A 30 -54.58 11.69 8.38
N ARG A 31 -55.67 12.22 7.83
CA ARG A 31 -56.24 13.58 7.88
C ARG A 31 -56.68 14.05 9.28
N ALA A 32 -56.66 15.37 9.49
CA ALA A 32 -57.73 16.07 10.20
C ALA A 32 -57.93 17.50 9.67
N ALA A 33 -59.19 17.84 9.43
CA ALA A 33 -59.73 19.14 9.02
C ALA A 33 -59.51 20.22 10.12
N ARG A 34 -59.69 21.52 9.94
CA ARG A 34 -60.88 22.25 9.44
C ARG A 34 -60.60 23.77 9.51
N ALA A 35 -61.29 24.51 8.63
CA ALA A 35 -61.73 25.93 8.64
C ALA A 35 -61.22 26.88 9.76
N ALA A 36 -60.99 28.18 9.54
CA ALA A 36 -61.93 29.14 8.97
C ALA A 36 -61.29 30.52 8.71
N ARG A 37 -62.13 31.42 8.18
CA ARG A 37 -61.92 32.73 7.53
C ARG A 37 -61.46 33.87 8.45
N GLY A 38 -60.88 34.89 7.81
CA GLY A 38 -60.76 36.29 8.27
C GLY A 38 -59.51 36.91 7.64
N GLY A 39 -59.53 37.89 6.74
CA GLY A 39 -60.35 39.10 6.73
C GLY A 39 -59.55 40.23 7.39
N GLY A 40 -58.69 40.93 6.64
CA GLY A 40 -57.96 42.10 7.15
C GLY A 40 -56.89 42.62 6.20
N ARG A 41 -57.24 43.63 5.40
CA ARG A 41 -56.27 44.53 4.73
C ARG A 41 -55.60 45.39 5.79
N ALA A 42 -54.27 45.54 5.72
CA ALA A 42 -53.59 46.75 6.15
C ALA A 42 -52.27 46.90 5.37
N THR A 43 -52.25 47.90 4.50
CA THR A 43 -51.07 48.50 3.88
C THR A 43 -50.25 49.25 4.93
N SER A 44 -48.93 49.06 4.98
CA SER A 44 -48.01 50.07 5.50
C SER A 44 -46.58 49.88 4.99
N SER A 45 -46.23 50.76 4.04
CA SER A 45 -44.98 51.49 3.81
C SER A 45 -43.58 50.82 3.87
N PRO A 46 -42.67 51.15 2.91
CA PRO A 46 -41.30 50.67 2.88
C PRO A 46 -40.37 51.58 3.71
N GLY A 47 -39.46 50.98 4.48
CA GLY A 47 -38.37 51.68 5.16
C GLY A 47 -37.02 51.11 4.75
N PRO A 48 -36.15 51.85 4.05
CA PRO A 48 -34.81 51.40 3.73
C PRO A 48 -33.86 51.80 4.86
N ARG A 49 -33.38 50.83 5.64
CA ARG A 49 -32.16 51.03 6.44
C ARG A 49 -31.14 49.96 6.07
N ARG A 50 -30.51 50.31 4.96
CA ARG A 50 -29.25 49.81 4.44
C ARG A 50 -28.16 49.84 5.52
N ARG A 51 -27.34 48.78 5.48
CA ARG A 51 -25.90 48.76 5.75
C ARG A 51 -25.52 48.79 7.23
N LEU A 52 -25.32 47.61 7.81
CA LEU A 52 -24.20 47.28 8.71
C LEU A 52 -24.25 45.75 8.89
N ALA A 53 -23.08 45.11 8.99
CA ALA A 53 -22.88 43.66 9.18
C ALA A 53 -22.85 42.74 7.95
N ALA A 54 -22.13 43.12 6.88
CA ALA A 54 -21.75 42.17 5.82
C ALA A 54 -20.28 42.30 5.39
N GLY A 55 -19.38 42.61 6.32
CA GLY A 55 -17.95 42.81 6.02
C GLY A 55 -16.97 41.88 6.76
N ALA A 56 -17.37 41.25 7.86
CA ALA A 56 -16.43 40.57 8.75
C ALA A 56 -16.36 39.03 8.56
N ALA A 57 -17.16 38.44 7.67
CA ALA A 57 -17.20 36.98 7.49
C ALA A 57 -16.35 36.46 6.30
N ALA A 58 -15.67 37.34 5.56
CA ALA A 58 -14.98 36.96 4.31
C ALA A 58 -13.46 36.71 4.44
N LEU A 59 -12.85 36.92 5.61
CA LEU A 59 -11.39 36.78 5.78
C LEU A 59 -10.92 35.51 6.51
N SER A 60 -11.82 34.62 6.93
CA SER A 60 -11.44 33.41 7.68
C SER A 60 -11.21 32.16 6.80
N GLY A 61 -11.29 32.29 5.47
CA GLY A 61 -11.29 31.14 4.54
C GLY A 61 -9.92 30.65 4.05
N VAL A 62 -8.80 31.24 4.51
CA VAL A 62 -7.44 30.91 4.00
C VAL A 62 -6.62 30.09 5.02
N LEU A 63 -7.28 29.38 5.95
CA LEU A 63 -6.57 28.46 6.84
C LEU A 63 -6.34 27.10 6.16
N ALA A 64 -5.08 26.89 5.77
CA ALA A 64 -4.32 25.65 5.92
C ALA A 64 -4.78 24.40 5.11
N LEU A 65 -4.49 24.39 3.80
CA LEU A 65 -4.17 23.14 3.08
C LEU A 65 -2.66 22.85 3.14
N THR A 66 -2.01 23.05 4.29
CA THR A 66 -0.62 22.64 4.47
C THR A 66 -0.58 21.19 4.93
N GLY A 67 -0.18 20.31 4.02
CA GLY A 67 0.44 19.04 4.37
C GLY A 67 -0.39 17.78 4.12
N CYS A 68 -0.86 17.54 2.89
CA CYS A 68 -0.82 16.14 2.44
C CYS A 68 0.66 15.78 2.36
N GLY A 69 1.13 14.91 3.26
CA GLY A 69 2.52 14.45 3.28
C GLY A 69 2.98 14.04 1.89
N SER A 70 4.24 14.32 1.55
CA SER A 70 4.80 13.95 0.26
C SER A 70 4.85 12.43 0.16
N THR A 71 3.89 11.87 -0.57
CA THR A 71 3.83 10.44 -0.91
C THR A 71 5.06 10.07 -1.74
N VAL A 72 5.72 8.99 -1.37
CA VAL A 72 6.84 8.44 -2.15
C VAL A 72 6.27 7.63 -3.32
N THR A 73 6.62 8.01 -4.54
CA THR A 73 6.27 7.21 -5.72
C THR A 73 7.11 5.95 -5.72
N VAL A 74 6.46 4.81 -5.52
CA VAL A 74 7.09 3.48 -5.52
C VAL A 74 6.31 2.60 -6.49
N GLU A 75 7.02 1.88 -7.35
CA GLU A 75 6.39 0.90 -8.23
C GLU A 75 5.91 -0.30 -7.41
N GLY A 76 4.66 -0.70 -7.60
CA GLY A 76 4.11 -1.89 -6.96
C GLY A 76 4.88 -3.15 -7.36
N ALA A 77 4.86 -4.18 -6.53
CA ALA A 77 5.33 -5.49 -6.94
C ALA A 77 4.25 -6.23 -7.75
N PRO A 78 4.60 -7.20 -8.63
CA PRO A 78 3.63 -7.91 -9.46
C PRO A 78 2.48 -8.57 -8.68
N HIS A 79 2.77 -9.05 -7.46
CA HIS A 79 1.82 -9.71 -6.57
C HIS A 79 1.53 -8.87 -5.32
N ALA A 80 1.63 -7.54 -5.40
CA ALA A 80 1.46 -6.65 -4.26
C ALA A 80 0.07 -6.69 -3.58
N THR A 81 -0.93 -7.24 -4.28
CA THR A 81 -2.29 -7.44 -3.77
C THR A 81 -2.50 -8.79 -3.09
N ASP A 82 -1.47 -9.62 -2.96
CA ASP A 82 -1.55 -10.86 -2.20
C ASP A 82 -1.95 -10.56 -0.73
N PRO A 83 -2.97 -11.25 -0.17
CA PRO A 83 -3.42 -10.99 1.19
C PRO A 83 -2.34 -11.12 2.27
N ALA A 84 -1.30 -11.94 2.03
CA ALA A 84 -0.17 -12.05 2.95
C ALA A 84 0.59 -10.73 3.09
N CYS A 85 0.65 -9.90 2.03
CA CYS A 85 1.32 -8.60 2.06
C CYS A 85 0.63 -7.61 2.99
N ALA A 86 -0.69 -7.73 3.21
CA ALA A 86 -1.38 -6.88 4.20
C ALA A 86 -0.84 -7.15 5.62
N SER A 87 -0.62 -8.43 5.97
CA SER A 87 -0.06 -8.80 7.27
C SER A 87 1.38 -8.32 7.44
N VAL A 88 2.18 -8.38 6.36
CA VAL A 88 3.54 -7.84 6.34
C VAL A 88 3.51 -6.32 6.56
N MET A 89 2.73 -5.56 5.79
CA MET A 89 2.70 -4.10 5.91
C MET A 89 2.16 -3.62 7.27
N LEU A 90 1.18 -4.32 7.86
CA LEU A 90 0.66 -3.98 9.18
C LEU A 90 1.64 -4.27 10.32
N ALA A 91 2.57 -5.20 10.12
CA ALA A 91 3.60 -5.55 11.10
C ALA A 91 4.89 -4.74 10.92
N MET A 92 4.99 -3.90 9.89
CA MET A 92 6.14 -3.02 9.70
C MET A 92 6.23 -2.00 10.84
N PRO A 93 7.45 -1.67 11.33
CA PRO A 93 7.62 -0.70 12.38
C PRO A 93 7.25 0.72 11.91
N ALA A 94 6.97 1.60 12.86
CA ALA A 94 6.69 3.01 12.58
C ALA A 94 7.95 3.80 12.16
N ASP A 95 9.12 3.31 12.54
CA ASP A 95 10.42 3.90 12.27
C ASP A 95 11.49 2.82 12.07
N VAL A 96 12.53 3.15 11.29
CA VAL A 96 13.70 2.31 11.06
C VAL A 96 14.95 3.18 11.11
N SER A 97 15.91 2.87 11.98
CA SER A 97 17.11 3.70 12.18
C SER A 97 16.79 5.19 12.44
N ASP A 98 15.80 5.45 13.30
CA ASP A 98 15.26 6.80 13.60
C ASP A 98 14.63 7.54 12.39
N LEU A 99 14.40 6.84 11.27
CA LEU A 99 13.74 7.38 10.09
C LEU A 99 12.26 7.03 10.12
N GLU A 100 11.41 8.05 10.08
CA GLU A 100 9.95 7.91 10.11
C GLU A 100 9.43 7.21 8.85
N GLN A 101 8.42 6.35 9.03
CA GLN A 101 7.66 5.74 7.95
C GLN A 101 6.88 6.79 7.14
N ARG A 102 6.74 6.54 5.84
CA ARG A 102 6.05 7.41 4.89
C ARG A 102 5.07 6.63 4.03
N GLU A 103 4.00 7.34 3.67
CA GLU A 103 3.01 6.88 2.70
C GLU A 103 3.63 6.72 1.31
N THR A 104 3.22 5.67 0.61
CA THR A 104 3.67 5.32 -0.73
C THR A 104 2.50 5.26 -1.72
N SER A 105 2.80 5.32 -3.02
CA SER A 105 1.78 5.35 -4.07
C SER A 105 1.18 3.99 -4.44
N SER A 106 1.73 2.89 -3.91
CA SER A 106 1.40 1.52 -4.34
C SER A 106 1.07 0.61 -3.16
N GLN A 107 0.15 -0.33 -3.37
CA GLN A 107 -0.19 -1.36 -2.39
C GLN A 107 1.04 -2.22 -2.07
N GLY A 108 1.08 -2.78 -0.86
CA GLY A 108 2.16 -3.67 -0.44
C GLY A 108 3.53 -2.99 -0.40
N THR A 109 3.58 -1.66 -0.26
CA THR A 109 4.84 -0.91 -0.18
C THR A 109 4.86 0.02 1.04
N THR A 110 6.06 0.29 1.56
CA THR A 110 6.31 1.30 2.59
C THR A 110 7.68 1.92 2.36
N ALA A 111 7.89 3.15 2.82
CA ALA A 111 9.16 3.86 2.69
C ALA A 111 9.54 4.55 4.01
N TYR A 112 10.83 4.78 4.24
CA TYR A 112 11.35 5.40 5.46
C TYR A 112 12.31 6.54 5.14
N GLY A 113 12.13 7.68 5.82
CA GLY A 113 12.98 8.86 5.73
C GLY A 113 12.66 9.83 4.59
N ASP A 114 13.21 11.06 4.67
CA ASP A 114 13.11 12.09 3.63
C ASP A 114 14.48 12.73 3.32
N PRO A 115 15.07 12.50 2.13
CA PRO A 115 14.62 11.59 1.07
C PRO A 115 14.62 10.13 1.54
N SER A 116 13.88 9.25 0.86
CA SER A 116 13.75 7.84 1.22
C SER A 116 15.11 7.15 1.34
N ALA A 117 15.38 6.56 2.49
CA ALA A 117 16.60 5.78 2.75
C ALA A 117 16.35 4.28 2.71
N MET A 118 15.09 3.86 2.88
CA MET A 118 14.67 2.46 2.77
C MET A 118 13.28 2.39 2.15
N ILE A 119 13.08 1.45 1.24
CA ILE A 119 11.83 1.15 0.57
C ILE A 119 11.60 -0.35 0.67
N VAL A 120 10.40 -0.76 1.07
CA VAL A 120 10.01 -2.16 1.12
C VAL A 120 8.87 -2.42 0.16
N ARG A 121 8.94 -3.52 -0.59
CA ARG A 121 7.94 -3.96 -1.56
C ARG A 121 7.63 -5.43 -1.32
N CYS A 122 6.43 -5.75 -0.86
CA CYS A 122 5.93 -7.12 -0.76
C CYS A 122 5.23 -7.52 -2.05
N GLY A 123 5.36 -8.80 -2.45
CA GLY A 123 4.74 -9.32 -3.66
C GLY A 123 5.67 -9.38 -4.86
N VAL A 124 6.99 -9.32 -4.64
CA VAL A 124 7.94 -9.58 -5.73
C VAL A 124 7.96 -11.08 -6.05
N GLU A 125 8.38 -11.42 -7.27
CA GLU A 125 8.46 -12.81 -7.70
C GLU A 125 9.42 -13.59 -6.77
N PRO A 126 8.98 -14.71 -6.17
CA PRO A 126 9.83 -15.52 -5.32
C PRO A 126 11.09 -15.99 -6.05
N PRO A 127 12.29 -15.74 -5.52
CA PRO A 127 13.52 -16.21 -6.15
C PRO A 127 13.56 -17.74 -6.21
N GLY A 128 13.86 -18.28 -7.40
CA GLY A 128 14.16 -19.70 -7.56
C GLY A 128 15.50 -20.11 -6.91
N PRO A 129 15.87 -21.39 -6.97
CA PRO A 129 17.20 -21.85 -6.53
C PRO A 129 18.32 -21.04 -7.16
N THR A 130 19.26 -20.57 -6.33
CA THR A 130 20.31 -19.64 -6.75
C THR A 130 21.61 -19.89 -5.99
N THR A 131 22.72 -19.47 -6.58
CA THR A 131 24.06 -19.43 -5.96
C THR A 131 24.41 -18.05 -5.41
N ASN A 132 23.48 -17.09 -5.48
CA ASN A 132 23.69 -15.75 -4.96
C ASN A 132 23.94 -15.78 -3.43
N PRO A 133 24.66 -14.79 -2.89
CA PRO A 133 24.88 -14.68 -1.45
C PRO A 133 23.54 -14.70 -0.69
N CYS A 134 23.38 -15.73 0.16
CA CYS A 134 22.19 -15.97 0.95
C CYS A 134 22.57 -15.89 2.43
N THR A 135 21.86 -15.07 3.20
CA THR A 135 22.13 -14.83 4.62
C THR A 135 20.85 -15.01 5.43
N SER A 136 20.96 -15.70 6.56
CA SER A 136 19.86 -15.89 7.50
C SER A 136 19.96 -14.86 8.61
N VAL A 137 18.90 -14.05 8.80
CA VAL A 137 18.79 -13.07 9.88
C VAL A 137 17.48 -13.32 10.60
N ASN A 138 17.55 -13.68 11.89
CA ASN A 138 16.37 -13.97 12.72
C ASN A 138 15.38 -14.96 12.08
N GLY A 139 15.89 -15.99 11.40
CA GLY A 139 15.05 -17.02 10.76
C GLY A 139 14.39 -16.58 9.45
N VAL A 140 14.75 -15.41 8.92
CA VAL A 140 14.40 -14.99 7.56
C VAL A 140 15.66 -15.07 6.69
N ASP A 141 15.55 -15.81 5.59
CA ASP A 141 16.62 -15.95 4.62
C ASP A 141 16.53 -14.85 3.56
N TRP A 142 17.65 -14.20 3.26
CA TRP A 142 17.75 -13.03 2.39
C TRP A 142 18.82 -13.22 1.31
N LEU A 143 18.46 -12.94 0.06
CA LEU A 143 19.40 -12.76 -1.04
C LEU A 143 19.77 -11.27 -1.12
N ILE A 144 21.04 -10.97 -0.86
CA ILE A 144 21.53 -9.58 -0.78
C ILE A 144 22.40 -9.29 -2.01
N SER A 145 22.15 -8.16 -2.65
CA SER A 145 22.88 -7.70 -3.84
C SER A 145 22.98 -6.19 -3.85
N GLU A 146 24.03 -5.66 -4.48
CA GLU A 146 24.13 -4.22 -4.76
C GLU A 146 23.12 -3.83 -5.85
N VAL A 147 22.64 -2.58 -5.78
CA VAL A 147 21.86 -1.99 -6.86
C VAL A 147 22.84 -1.51 -7.95
N PRO A 148 22.70 -1.97 -9.20
CA PRO A 148 23.61 -1.55 -10.27
C PRO A 148 23.63 -0.03 -10.44
N ASP A 149 24.81 0.52 -10.69
CA ASP A 149 25.05 1.94 -10.95
C ASP A 149 24.69 2.90 -9.78
N GLU A 150 24.37 2.38 -8.60
CA GLU A 150 24.05 3.15 -7.40
C GLU A 150 25.03 2.85 -6.26
N LYS A 151 25.68 3.88 -5.72
CA LYS A 151 26.66 3.70 -4.63
C LYS A 151 25.96 3.49 -3.31
N ASN A 152 26.43 2.51 -2.54
CA ASN A 152 25.93 2.16 -1.20
C ASN A 152 24.43 1.83 -1.16
N GLN A 153 23.81 1.55 -2.31
CA GLN A 153 22.43 1.10 -2.41
C GLN A 153 22.39 -0.42 -2.50
N TRP A 154 21.61 -1.02 -1.61
CA TRP A 154 21.51 -2.45 -1.45
C TRP A 154 20.08 -2.91 -1.67
N ARG A 155 19.96 -4.10 -2.24
CA ARG A 155 18.70 -4.83 -2.42
C ARG A 155 18.78 -6.14 -1.68
N ALA A 156 17.84 -6.38 -0.78
CA ALA A 156 17.63 -7.65 -0.11
C ALA A 156 16.27 -8.23 -0.49
N VAL A 157 16.23 -9.47 -0.96
CA VAL A 157 14.98 -10.17 -1.29
C VAL A 157 14.85 -11.42 -0.45
N THR A 158 13.69 -11.65 0.14
CA THR A 158 13.43 -12.85 0.95
C THR A 158 13.52 -14.11 0.11
N TYR A 159 14.22 -15.12 0.59
CA TYR A 159 14.34 -16.43 -0.02
C TYR A 159 13.37 -17.44 0.62
N GLY A 160 12.79 -18.31 -0.20
CA GLY A 160 11.95 -19.40 0.28
C GLY A 160 10.62 -18.95 0.90
N ARG A 161 10.10 -17.77 0.54
CA ARG A 161 8.79 -17.27 0.97
C ARG A 161 7.99 -16.82 -0.25
N SER A 162 6.68 -17.04 -0.22
CA SER A 162 5.75 -16.66 -1.29
C SER A 162 4.51 -16.01 -0.67
N PRO A 163 4.23 -14.73 -0.94
CA PRO A 163 5.01 -13.80 -1.76
C PRO A 163 6.40 -13.48 -1.18
N ALA A 164 7.35 -13.09 -2.04
CA ALA A 164 8.63 -12.57 -1.58
C ALA A 164 8.54 -11.06 -1.29
N THR A 165 9.40 -10.59 -0.38
CA THR A 165 9.55 -9.19 -0.02
C THR A 165 10.93 -8.69 -0.43
N GLU A 166 10.97 -7.55 -1.10
CA GLU A 166 12.17 -6.81 -1.47
C GLU A 166 12.34 -5.60 -0.54
N VAL A 167 13.58 -5.37 -0.10
CA VAL A 167 14.00 -4.20 0.66
C VAL A 167 15.14 -3.53 -0.10
N LEU A 168 14.91 -2.29 -0.52
CA LEU A 168 15.93 -1.40 -1.08
C LEU A 168 16.36 -0.43 0.02
N PHE A 169 17.66 -0.28 0.26
CA PHE A 169 18.13 0.60 1.32
C PHE A 169 19.52 1.18 1.06
N ASP A 170 19.73 2.39 1.59
CA ASP A 170 21.01 3.09 1.63
C ASP A 170 21.83 2.60 2.83
N GLY A 171 22.91 1.86 2.58
CA GLY A 171 23.77 1.30 3.63
C GLY A 171 24.50 2.34 4.47
N ASP A 172 24.62 3.59 4.00
CA ASP A 172 25.22 4.69 4.77
C ASP A 172 24.23 5.29 5.78
N ARG A 173 22.92 5.12 5.55
CA ARG A 173 21.85 5.69 6.38
C ARG A 173 21.10 4.65 7.20
N VAL A 174 20.96 3.44 6.67
CA VAL A 174 20.29 2.32 7.32
C VAL A 174 21.25 1.13 7.32
N PRO A 175 21.85 0.78 8.47
CA PRO A 175 22.71 -0.38 8.57
C PRO A 175 21.99 -1.65 8.11
N SER A 176 22.65 -2.52 7.33
CA SER A 176 22.03 -3.73 6.80
C SER A 176 21.44 -4.63 7.89
N SER A 177 22.08 -4.71 9.06
CA SER A 177 21.55 -5.48 10.20
C SER A 177 20.19 -4.93 10.65
N THR A 178 20.04 -3.61 10.72
CA THR A 178 18.80 -2.96 11.13
C THR A 178 17.72 -3.16 10.09
N ALA A 179 18.02 -2.86 8.82
CA ALA A 179 17.08 -3.05 7.70
C ALA A 179 16.48 -4.47 7.66
N LEU A 180 17.35 -5.49 7.79
CA LEU A 180 16.94 -6.89 7.70
C LEU A 180 16.24 -7.41 8.96
N VAL A 181 16.61 -6.92 10.14
CA VAL A 181 15.95 -7.30 11.40
C VAL A 181 14.55 -6.69 11.46
N ASP A 182 14.44 -5.40 11.15
CA ASP A 182 13.19 -4.64 11.26
C ASP A 182 12.18 -5.12 10.22
N ALA A 183 12.59 -5.20 8.94
CA ALA A 183 11.73 -5.77 7.90
C ALA A 183 11.48 -7.27 8.11
N GLY A 184 12.48 -8.01 8.61
CA GLY A 184 12.38 -9.44 8.88
C GLY A 184 11.35 -9.79 9.94
N SER A 185 11.15 -8.92 10.94
CA SER A 185 10.11 -9.10 11.96
C SER A 185 8.70 -9.19 11.33
N ALA A 186 8.42 -8.33 10.35
CA ALA A 186 7.15 -8.29 9.63
C ALA A 186 7.00 -9.43 8.60
N VAL A 187 8.09 -9.75 7.89
CA VAL A 187 8.14 -10.81 6.87
C VAL A 187 7.90 -12.21 7.46
N GLN A 188 8.19 -12.42 8.74
CA GLN A 188 7.96 -13.71 9.40
C GLN A 188 6.51 -14.22 9.32
N ASN A 189 5.55 -13.32 9.08
CA ASN A 189 4.14 -13.67 8.85
C ASN A 189 3.89 -14.47 7.56
N VAL A 190 4.82 -14.46 6.61
CA VAL A 190 4.74 -15.25 5.37
C VAL A 190 5.45 -16.60 5.59
N PRO A 191 4.80 -17.76 5.45
CA PRO A 191 5.45 -19.05 5.70
C PRO A 191 6.72 -19.27 4.87
N GLN A 192 7.73 -19.87 5.51
CA GLN A 192 8.99 -20.23 4.86
C GLN A 192 8.95 -21.68 4.36
N THR A 193 9.16 -21.86 3.06
CA THR A 193 9.18 -23.14 2.34
C THR A 193 10.55 -23.52 1.79
N GLY A 194 11.50 -22.57 1.75
CA GLY A 194 12.89 -22.78 1.35
C GLY A 194 13.85 -22.14 2.35
N LYS A 195 15.13 -22.54 2.33
CA LYS A 195 16.15 -21.97 3.22
C LYS A 195 17.51 -21.85 2.56
N CYS A 196 18.32 -20.89 3.02
CA CYS A 196 19.73 -20.83 2.64
C CYS A 196 20.41 -22.16 2.98
N GLN A 197 21.25 -22.68 2.07
CA GLN A 197 22.08 -23.85 2.32
C GLN A 197 23.49 -23.38 2.70
N SER A 198 24.08 -23.97 3.73
CA SER A 198 25.50 -23.81 4.01
C SER A 198 26.33 -24.85 3.22
N VAL A 199 27.65 -24.63 3.13
CA VAL A 199 28.58 -25.62 2.56
C VAL A 199 28.45 -26.96 3.28
N LYS A 200 28.24 -26.94 4.59
CA LYS A 200 28.05 -28.16 5.39
C LYS A 200 26.78 -28.91 5.01
N ASP A 201 25.65 -28.21 4.85
CA ASP A 201 24.37 -28.84 4.48
C ASP A 201 24.44 -29.52 3.11
N THR A 202 25.18 -28.90 2.18
CA THR A 202 25.40 -29.45 0.84
C THR A 202 26.24 -30.74 0.90
N LEU A 203 27.28 -30.78 1.73
CA LEU A 203 28.15 -31.94 1.88
C LEU A 203 27.44 -33.13 2.55
N GLU A 204 26.57 -32.86 3.52
CA GLU A 204 25.76 -33.90 4.17
C GLU A 204 24.76 -34.53 3.18
N GLN A 205 24.15 -33.74 2.29
CA GLN A 205 23.26 -34.26 1.25
C GLN A 205 23.99 -35.12 0.21
N GLN A 206 25.24 -34.77 -0.13
CA GLN A 206 26.06 -35.52 -1.09
C GLN A 206 26.65 -36.82 -0.50
N GLY A 207 26.83 -36.88 0.82
CA GLY A 207 27.28 -38.10 1.50
C GLY A 207 26.19 -39.16 1.68
N GLN A 208 24.94 -38.82 1.36
CA GLN A 208 23.76 -39.67 1.56
C GLN A 208 23.13 -40.17 0.26
N SER A 209 23.78 -39.90 -0.89
CA SER A 209 23.42 -40.35 -2.23
C SER A 209 24.45 -41.34 -2.78
#